data_AF-A0A7J3V247-F1
#
_entry.id   AF-A0A7J3V247-F1
#
_cell.length_a   1.000
_cell.length_b   1.000
_cell.length_c   1.000
_cell.angle_alpha   90.00
_cell.angle_beta   90.00
_cell.angle_gamma   90.00
#
_symmetry.space_group_name_H-M   'P 1'
#
loop_
_entity.id
_entity.type
_entity.pdbx_description
1 polymer ?
#
loop_
_entity_poly.entity_id
_entity_poly.type
_entity_poly.pdbx_seq_one_letter_code
_entity_poly.pdbx_strand_id
1 'polypeptide(L)' 'TWPELGYAALDVFTCSKNTDPMKVFSRIAGLLKPASNSVVEMKRGVICVGETAK' A
#
# COMPACT_ATOMS: atom_id res chain seq x y z
N THR A 1 -4.39 -0.61 -15.31
CA THR A 1 -5.44 -1.65 -15.30
C THR A 1 -5.43 -2.35 -16.63
N TRP A 2 -5.99 -3.55 -16.68
CA TRP A 2 -6.27 -4.33 -17.91
C TRP A 2 -7.73 -4.80 -17.85
N PRO A 3 -8.67 -3.98 -18.34
CA PRO A 3 -10.10 -4.30 -18.33
C PRO A 3 -10.44 -5.64 -18.98
N GLU A 4 -9.77 -5.97 -20.08
CA GLU A 4 -9.94 -7.21 -20.85
C GLU A 4 -9.54 -8.48 -20.06
N LEU A 5 -8.74 -8.33 -19.00
CA LEU A 5 -8.37 -9.41 -18.09
C LEU A 5 -9.05 -9.30 -16.72
N GLY A 6 -9.84 -8.26 -16.48
CA GLY A 6 -10.38 -7.94 -15.14
C GLY A 6 -9.27 -7.67 -14.11
N TYR A 7 -8.10 -7.20 -14.53
CA TYR A 7 -6.91 -7.05 -13.68
C TYR A 7 -6.57 -5.59 -13.40
N ALA A 8 -6.07 -5.32 -12.19
CA ALA A 8 -5.52 -4.03 -11.81
C ALA A 8 -4.24 -4.23 -10.99
N ALA A 9 -3.15 -3.62 -11.45
CA ALA A 9 -1.97 -3.36 -10.62
C ALA A 9 -2.16 -2.01 -9.92
N LEU A 10 -1.85 -1.95 -8.62
CA LEU A 10 -2.03 -0.78 -7.77
C LEU A 10 -0.87 -0.65 -6.79
N ASP A 11 -0.30 0.54 -6.71
CA ASP A 11 0.69 0.91 -5.70
C ASP A 11 0.14 2.05 -4.82
N VAL A 12 0.14 1.85 -3.51
CA VAL A 12 -0.21 2.88 -2.52
C VAL A 12 1.05 3.29 -1.78
N PHE A 13 1.54 4.51 -2.07
CA PHE A 13 2.78 5.03 -1.48
C PHE A 13 2.47 6.21 -0.57
N THR A 14 2.68 6.06 0.74
CA THR A 14 2.47 7.12 1.73
C THR A 14 3.66 7.21 2.71
N CYS A 15 3.95 8.40 3.22
CA CYS A 15 5.03 8.64 4.19
C CYS A 15 4.55 9.11 5.57
N SER A 16 3.27 9.48 5.70
CA SER A 16 2.70 10.05 6.91
C SER A 16 2.27 8.97 7.90
N LYS A 17 2.56 9.17 9.19
CA LYS A 17 2.07 8.31 10.28
C LYS A 17 0.54 8.36 10.45
N ASN A 18 -0.10 9.41 9.93
CA ASN A 18 -1.54 9.62 10.04
C ASN A 18 -2.30 9.05 8.82
N THR A 19 -1.59 8.55 7.82
CA THR A 19 -2.20 7.99 6.61
C THR A 19 -1.95 6.49 6.58
N ASP A 20 -3.04 5.72 6.62
CA ASP A 20 -2.98 4.26 6.56
C ASP A 20 -3.15 3.79 5.09
N PRO A 21 -2.09 3.22 4.46
CA PRO A 21 -2.16 2.71 3.10
C PRO A 21 -3.26 1.65 2.91
N MET A 22 -3.50 0.84 3.93
CA MET A 22 -4.47 -0.27 3.86
C MET A 22 -5.91 0.24 3.80
N LYS A 23 -6.22 1.39 4.41
CA LYS A 23 -7.53 2.05 4.25
C LYS A 23 -7.74 2.53 2.82
N VAL A 24 -6.70 3.09 2.20
CA VAL A 24 -6.75 3.52 0.79
C VAL A 24 -6.96 2.32 -0.12
N PHE A 25 -6.17 1.25 0.07
CA PHE A 25 -6.34 -0.02 -0.65
C PHE A 25 -7.76 -0.57 -0.49
N SER A 26 -8.29 -0.64 0.73
CA SER A 26 -9.64 -1.18 1.02
C SER A 26 -10.72 -0.38 0.30
N ARG A 27 -10.58 0.95 0.24
CA ARG A 27 -11.52 1.80 -0.49
C ARG A 27 -11.49 1.51 -1.99
N ILE A 28 -10.31 1.35 -2.58
CA ILE A 28 -10.15 1.05 -4.01
C ILE A 28 -10.68 -0.36 -4.32
N ALA A 29 -10.33 -1.36 -3.50
CA ALA A 29 -10.83 -2.72 -3.66
C ALA A 29 -12.36 -2.80 -3.56
N GLY A 30 -12.99 -2.02 -2.66
CA GLY A 30 -14.45 -1.95 -2.57
C GLY A 30 -15.13 -1.34 -3.80
N LEU A 31 -14.44 -0.45 -4.52
CA LEU A 31 -14.93 0.14 -5.77
C LEU A 31 -14.73 -0.80 -6.96
N LEU A 32 -13.56 -1.43 -7.06
CA LEU A 32 -13.20 -2.31 -8.18
C LEU A 32 -13.80 -3.71 -8.05
N LYS A 33 -14.14 -4.15 -6.82
CA LYS A 33 -14.71 -5.45 -6.49
C LYS A 33 -13.95 -6.63 -7.12
N PRO A 34 -12.62 -6.74 -6.90
CA PRO A 34 -11.85 -7.83 -7.47
C PRO A 34 -12.27 -9.17 -6.84
N ALA A 35 -12.23 -10.26 -7.61
CA ALA A 35 -12.52 -11.59 -7.10
C ALA A 35 -11.45 -12.09 -6.11
N SER A 36 -10.20 -11.65 -6.29
CA SER A 36 -9.07 -11.94 -5.41
C SER A 36 -8.10 -10.75 -5.38
N ASN A 37 -7.30 -10.66 -4.33
CA ASN A 37 -6.24 -9.65 -4.20
C ASN A 37 -4.96 -10.29 -3.66
N SER A 38 -3.82 -9.70 -4.01
CA SER A 38 -2.50 -10.03 -3.47
C SER A 38 -1.82 -8.70 -3.12
N VAL A 39 -1.44 -8.53 -1.85
CA VAL A 39 -0.91 -7.28 -1.32
C VAL A 39 0.40 -7.54 -0.63
N VAL A 40 1.42 -6.74 -0.96
CA VAL A 40 2.73 -6.76 -0.30
C VAL A 40 2.99 -5.37 0.27
N GLU A 41 3.25 -5.30 1.56
CA GLU A 41 3.64 -4.04 2.22
C GLU A 41 5.17 -3.93 2.24
N MET A 42 5.68 -2.77 1.83
CA MET A 42 7.11 -2.48 1.85
C MET A 42 7.38 -1.22 2.69
N LYS A 43 8.12 -1.36 3.80
CA LYS A 43 8.61 -0.21 4.56
C LYS A 43 9.68 0.53 3.76
N ARG A 44 9.48 1.83 3.53
CA ARG A 44 10.39 2.71 2.78
C ARG A 44 11.08 3.68 3.73
N GLY A 45 12.34 4.02 3.44
CA GLY A 45 13.08 5.03 4.20
C GLY A 45 13.33 4.64 5.66
N VAL A 46 13.62 3.35 5.93
CA VAL A 46 13.99 2.89 7.27
C VAL A 46 15.30 3.56 7.66
N ILE A 47 15.22 4.58 8.52
CA ILE A 47 16.39 5.19 9.14
C ILE A 47 16.80 4.23 10.25
N CYS A 48 17.92 3.53 10.08
CA CYS A 48 18.58 2.87 11.19
C CYS A 48 19.06 3.97 12.14
N VAL A 49 18.25 4.31 13.14
CA VAL A 49 18.69 5.19 14.21
C VAL A 49 19.67 4.37 15.03
N GLY A 50 20.96 4.48 14.70
CA GLY A 50 22.01 4.16 15.64
C GLY A 50 21.76 4.99 16.89
N GLU A 51 21.80 4.31 18.04
CA GLU A 51 21.70 4.92 19.36
C GLU A 51 22.48 6.23 19.39
N THR A 52 21.80 7.36 19.51
CA THR A 52 22.46 8.57 19.96
C THR A 52 22.86 8.31 21.40
N ALA A 53 24.14 7.96 21.57
CA ALA A 53 24.84 7.98 22.84
C ALA A 53 24.50 9.29 23.54
N LYS A 54 23.96 9.13 24.75
CA LYS A 54 23.70 10.18 25.72
C LYS A 54 24.99 10.92 26.08
#